data_AF-A0A8S2YAD9-F1
#
_entry.id   AF-A0A8S2YAD9-F1
#
_cell.length_a   1.000
_cell.length_b   1.000
_cell.length_c   1.000
_cell.angle_alpha   90.00
_cell.angle_beta   90.00
_cell.angle_gamma   90.00
#
_symmetry.space_group_name_H-M   'P 1'
#
loop_
_entity.id
_entity.type
_entity.pdbx_description
1 polymer ?
#
loop_
_entity_poly.entity_id
_entity_poly.type
_entity_poly.pdbx_seq_one_letter_code
_entity_poly.pdbx_strand_id
1 'polypeptide(L)' 'MSAGYPPFFADQPIQIYEKIVSGRVRFPNHFTVDLKDLLKNLLQVDLTRRYGNLKPGVRDI' A
#
# COMPACT_ATOMS: atom_id res chain seq x y z
N MET A 1 -0.49 -13.65 1.06
CA MET A 1 -0.83 -12.69 2.13
C MET A 1 0.27 -12.71 3.18
N SER A 2 0.99 -11.61 3.40
CA SER A 2 2.24 -11.61 4.19
C SER A 2 2.14 -11.03 5.60
N ALA A 3 1.12 -10.19 5.87
CA ALA A 3 0.96 -9.51 7.16
C ALA A 3 0.01 -10.24 8.12
N GLY A 4 -0.95 -11.02 7.61
CA GLY A 4 -2.01 -11.63 8.43
C GLY A 4 -3.16 -10.67 8.80
N TYR A 5 -3.07 -9.40 8.43
CA TYR A 5 -4.09 -8.36 8.62
C TYR A 5 -4.04 -7.33 7.48
N PRO A 6 -5.13 -6.59 7.20
CA PRO A 6 -5.15 -5.58 6.14
C PRO A 6 -4.35 -4.32 6.52
N PRO A 7 -3.77 -3.60 5.54
CA PRO A 7 -2.91 -2.43 5.80
C PRO A 7 -3.65 -1.24 6.43
N PHE A 8 -4.96 -1.14 6.22
CA PHE A 8 -5.83 -0.15 6.83
C PHE A 8 -6.96 -0.86 7.57
N PHE A 9 -7.01 -0.68 8.89
CA PHE A 9 -8.06 -1.24 9.74
C PHE A 9 -8.36 -0.27 10.89
N ALA A 10 -9.62 -0.23 11.30
CA ALA A 10 -10.13 0.52 12.45
C ALA A 10 -11.53 0.01 12.80
N ASP A 11 -12.06 0.42 13.95
CA ASP A 11 -13.38 -0.03 14.42
C ASP A 11 -14.53 0.57 13.63
N GLN A 12 -14.36 1.82 13.16
CA GLN A 12 -15.36 2.52 12.36
C GLN A 12 -14.92 2.67 10.90
N PRO A 13 -15.83 2.49 9.92
CA PRO A 13 -15.52 2.66 8.51
C PRO A 13 -14.89 4.01 8.16
N ILE A 14 -15.36 5.09 8.81
CA ILE A 14 -14.84 6.45 8.55
C ILE A 14 -13.34 6.56 8.86
N GLN A 15 -12.88 5.93 9.94
CA GLN A 15 -11.48 5.92 10.34
C GLN A 15 -10.62 5.09 9.37
N ILE A 16 -11.20 4.06 8.75
CA ILE A 16 -10.52 3.28 7.69
C ILE A 16 -10.28 4.20 6.49
N TYR A 17 -11.28 4.96 6.06
CA TYR A 17 -11.14 5.89 4.94
C TYR A 17 -10.12 6.99 5.21
N GLU A 18 -10.11 7.57 6.41
CA GLU A 18 -9.08 8.53 6.82
C GLU A 18 -7.67 7.94 6.71
N LYS A 19 -7.49 6.68 7.15
CA LYS A 19 -6.21 5.98 7.03
C LYS A 19 -5.82 5.73 5.57
N ILE A 20 -6.76 5.32 4.72
CA ILE A 20 -6.52 5.11 3.28
C ILE A 20 -6.05 6.42 2.63
N VAL A 21 -6.77 7.51 2.87
CA VAL A 21 -6.44 8.82 2.28
C VAL A 21 -5.10 9.36 2.81
N SER A 22 -4.76 9.06 4.07
CA SER A 22 -3.46 9.45 4.64
C SER A 22 -2.27 8.74 3.98
N GLY A 23 -2.48 7.57 3.36
CA GLY A 23 -1.42 6.77 2.73
C GLY A 23 -0.38 6.18 3.69
N ARG A 24 -0.57 6.31 5.01
CA ARG A 24 0.41 5.88 6.00
C ARG A 24 0.23 4.40 6.35
N VAL A 25 0.95 3.54 5.65
CA VAL A 25 0.98 2.09 5.91
C VAL A 25 2.14 1.74 6.85
N ARG A 26 1.86 0.98 7.92
CA ARG A 26 2.89 0.40 8.79
C ARG A 26 3.23 -1.01 8.32
N PHE A 27 4.50 -1.25 8.04
CA PHE A 27 4.99 -2.57 7.65
C PHE A 27 5.57 -3.33 8.85
N PRO A 28 5.24 -4.61 9.01
CA PRO A 28 5.90 -5.48 9.99
C PRO A 28 7.42 -5.58 9.78
N ASN A 29 8.14 -5.93 10.86
CA ASN A 29 9.60 -6.08 10.81
C ASN A 29 10.05 -7.24 9.93
N HIS A 30 9.26 -8.32 9.83
CA HIS A 30 9.57 -9.49 9.02
C HIS A 30 9.39 -9.29 7.51
N PHE A 31 8.90 -8.12 7.07
CA PHE A 31 8.81 -7.82 5.66
C PHE A 31 10.20 -7.52 5.10
N THR A 32 10.54 -8.17 3.99
CA THR A 32 11.76 -7.88 3.22
C THR A 32 11.71 -6.46 2.65
N VAL A 33 12.88 -5.90 2.35
CA VAL A 33 13.00 -4.55 1.78
C VAL A 33 12.24 -4.47 0.45
N ASP A 34 12.40 -5.46 -0.41
CA ASP A 34 11.75 -5.52 -1.73
C ASP A 34 10.22 -5.58 -1.60
N LEU A 35 9.71 -6.37 -0.65
CA LEU A 35 8.27 -6.45 -0.39
C LEU A 35 7.72 -5.11 0.13
N LYS A 36 8.45 -4.43 1.00
CA LYS A 36 8.06 -3.09 1.48
C LYS A 36 8.03 -2.09 0.33
N ASP A 37 9.00 -2.14 -0.57
CA ASP A 37 9.09 -1.24 -1.71
C ASP A 37 7.93 -1.47 -2.68
N LEU A 38 7.70 -2.72 -3.10
CA LEU A 38 6.57 -3.10 -3.94
C LEU A 38 5.24 -2.64 -3.34
N LEU A 39 5.01 -2.90 -2.06
CA LEU A 39 3.77 -2.50 -1.39
C LEU A 39 3.61 -0.97 -1.28
N LYS A 40 4.69 -0.21 -1.09
CA LYS A 40 4.64 1.26 -1.11
C LYS A 40 4.23 1.78 -2.49
N ASN A 41 4.76 1.19 -3.56
CA ASN A 41 4.47 1.61 -4.92
C ASN A 41 3.06 1.18 -5.40
N LEU A 42 2.53 0.08 -4.88
CA LEU A 42 1.16 -0.37 -5.14
C LEU A 42 0.12 0.38 -4.27
N LEU A 43 0.40 0.62 -2.99
CA LEU A 43 -0.47 1.35 -2.06
C LEU A 43 -0.25 2.87 -2.15
N GLN A 44 0.23 3.36 -3.28
CA GLN A 44 0.49 4.77 -3.52
C GLN A 44 -0.83 5.56 -3.59
N VAL A 45 -0.92 6.68 -2.87
CA VAL A 45 -2.11 7.55 -2.86
C VAL A 45 -2.26 8.29 -4.19
N ASP A 46 -1.15 8.80 -4.72
CA ASP A 46 -1.11 9.44 -6.03
C ASP A 46 -1.18 8.40 -7.16
N LEU A 47 -2.30 8.40 -7.89
CA LEU A 47 -2.57 7.49 -9.00
C LEU A 47 -1.51 7.59 -10.11
N THR A 48 -0.92 8.77 -10.33
CA THR A 48 0.07 8.99 -11.39
C THR A 48 1.42 8.34 -11.11
N ARG A 49 1.65 7.92 -9.85
CA ARG A 49 2.88 7.29 -9.38
C ARG A 49 2.70 5.84 -8.97
N ARG A 50 1.47 5.32 -9.07
CA ARG A 50 1.13 3.96 -8.66
C ARG A 50 1.59 2.96 -9.71
N TYR A 51 2.29 1.92 -9.27
CA TYR A 51 2.68 0.81 -10.16
C TYR A 51 1.45 0.18 -10.82
N GLY A 52 1.59 -0.22 -12.08
CA GLY A 52 0.47 -0.64 -12.94
C GLY A 52 -0.19 0.49 -13.71
N ASN A 53 -0.02 1.76 -13.29
CA ASN A 53 -0.59 2.93 -13.97
C ASN A 53 0.46 3.85 -14.63
N LEU A 54 1.74 3.47 -14.56
CA LEU A 54 2.85 4.15 -15.21
C LEU A 54 2.98 3.74 -16.68
N LYS A 55 3.85 4.43 -17.44
CA LYS A 55 4.15 4.08 -18.86
C LYS A 55 4.47 2.59 -19.10
N PRO A 56 5.24 1.91 -18.24
CA PRO A 56 5.54 0.47 -18.39
C PRO A 56 4.36 -0.44 -18.02
N GLY A 57 3.30 0.11 -17.43
CA GLY A 57 2.09 -0.60 -17.04
C GLY A 57 2.38 -1.72 -16.04
N VAL A 58 2.01 -2.94 -16.40
CA VAL A 58 2.23 -4.14 -15.57
C VAL A 58 3.70 -4.51 -15.41
N ARG A 59 4.61 -4.02 -16.26
CA ARG A 59 6.04 -4.37 -16.20
C ARG A 59 6.77 -3.80 -14.99
N ASP A 60 6.14 -2.87 -14.26
CA ASP A 60 6.67 -2.28 -13.03
C ASP A 60 6.36 -3.12 -11.78
N ILE A 61 5.57 -4.19 -11.90
CA ILE A 61 5.07 -5.01 -10.78
C ILE A 61 5.87 -6.31 -10.67
#